data_AF-A0A0R1NIV8-F1
#
_entry.id   AF-A0A0R1NIV8-F1
#
_cell.length_a   1.000
_cell.length_b   1.000
_cell.length_c   1.000
_cell.angle_alpha   90.00
_cell.angle_beta   90.00
_cell.angle_gamma   90.00
#
_symmetry.space_group_name_H-M   'P 1'
#
loop_
_entity.id
_entity.type
_entity.pdbx_description
1 polymer ?
#
loop_
_entity_poly.entity_id
_entity_poly.type
_entity_poly.pdbx_seq_one_letter_code
_entity_poly.pdbx_strand_id
1 'polypeptide(L)'
;MDYPFDQSEVIASVKRLSDVDVSDDALNDLLEIAYGLLKPLNIPTDQFVWNQAMEMKILSLIWINSDLGKGILVDNFKDLHTQYNGNATNHWEELLNDLLSRYGHSRWRIKLG
;
A
#
# COMPACT_ATOMS: atom_id res chain seq x y z
N MET A 1 2.52 -0.37 20.56
CA MET A 1 1.13 -0.28 20.06
C MET A 1 0.78 -1.65 19.53
N ASP A 2 -0.36 -2.21 19.89
CA ASP A 2 -0.80 -3.48 19.31
C ASP A 2 -1.37 -3.19 17.92
N TYR A 3 -0.59 -3.56 16.90
CA TYR A 3 -1.02 -3.46 15.52
C TYR A 3 -2.06 -4.55 15.22
N PRO A 4 -3.08 -4.28 14.39
CA PRO A 4 -4.07 -5.29 13.98
C PRO A 4 -3.52 -6.28 12.93
N PHE A 5 -2.20 -6.32 12.72
CA PHE A 5 -1.50 -7.18 11.76
C PHE A 5 -0.25 -7.78 12.42
N ASP A 6 0.23 -8.89 11.89
CA ASP A 6 1.52 -9.48 12.25
C ASP A 6 2.65 -8.81 11.46
N GLN A 7 3.49 -8.04 12.15
CA GLN A 7 4.63 -7.36 11.54
C GLN A 7 5.62 -8.31 10.86
N SER A 8 5.92 -9.45 11.49
CA SER A 8 6.91 -10.39 10.97
C SER A 8 6.41 -11.08 9.71
N GLU A 9 5.12 -11.44 9.69
CA GLU A 9 4.47 -12.01 8.52
C GLU A 9 4.44 -11.01 7.35
N VAL A 10 4.05 -9.76 7.62
CA VAL A 10 4.01 -8.69 6.60
C VAL A 10 5.40 -8.42 6.03
N ILE A 11 6.44 -8.26 6.88
CA ILE A 11 7.82 -8.04 6.42
C ILE A 11 8.30 -9.20 5.54
N ALA A 12 8.08 -10.44 5.98
CA ALA A 12 8.47 -11.63 5.23
C ALA A 12 7.76 -11.70 3.87
N SER A 13 6.46 -11.38 3.82
CA SER A 13 5.69 -11.40 2.58
C SER A 13 6.14 -10.29 1.62
N VAL A 14 6.36 -9.06 2.12
CA VAL A 14 6.87 -7.93 1.32
C VAL A 14 8.23 -8.24 0.73
N LYS A 15 9.18 -8.78 1.52
CA LYS A 15 10.50 -9.19 1.03
C LYS A 15 10.44 -10.25 -0.06
N ARG A 16 9.47 -11.16 0.02
CA ARG A 16 9.28 -12.21 -0.98
C ARG A 16 8.70 -11.69 -2.30
N LEU A 17 7.87 -10.65 -2.24
CA LEU A 17 7.11 -10.12 -3.38
C LEU A 17 7.69 -8.86 -4.00
N SER A 18 8.55 -8.15 -3.28
CA SER A 18 9.24 -6.97 -3.77
C SER A 18 10.31 -7.35 -4.79
N ASP A 19 10.30 -6.69 -5.94
CA ASP A 19 11.38 -6.80 -6.95
C ASP A 19 12.65 -6.02 -6.55
N VAL A 20 12.60 -5.30 -5.43
CA VAL A 20 13.70 -4.48 -4.90
C VAL A 20 14.10 -4.98 -3.52
N ASP A 21 15.40 -5.07 -3.28
CA ASP A 21 15.93 -5.36 -1.94
C ASP A 21 15.78 -4.13 -1.04
N VAL A 22 14.98 -4.26 0.02
CA VAL A 22 14.67 -3.20 0.98
C VAL A 22 15.13 -3.66 2.36
N SER A 23 15.90 -2.81 3.05
CA SER A 23 16.40 -3.12 4.39
C SER A 23 15.26 -3.26 5.41
N ASP A 24 15.51 -4.04 6.47
CA ASP A 24 14.53 -4.19 7.56
C ASP A 24 14.18 -2.85 8.22
N ASP A 25 15.15 -1.95 8.38
CA ASP A 25 14.91 -0.61 8.92
C ASP A 25 13.94 0.19 8.03
N ALA A 26 14.15 0.18 6.70
CA ALA A 26 13.26 0.86 5.77
C ALA A 26 11.87 0.22 5.72
N LEU A 27 11.77 -1.11 5.85
CA LEU A 27 10.48 -1.81 5.95
C LEU A 27 9.74 -1.47 7.25
N ASN A 28 10.44 -1.33 8.37
CA ASN A 28 9.85 -0.90 9.63
C ASN A 28 9.31 0.53 9.55
N ASP A 29 10.02 1.45 8.92
CA ASP A 29 9.51 2.80 8.66
C ASP A 29 8.27 2.78 7.75
N LEU A 30 8.30 1.95 6.69
CA LEU A 30 7.17 1.79 5.78
C LEU A 30 5.95 1.17 6.44
N LEU A 31 6.11 0.27 7.42
CA LEU A 31 5.02 -0.28 8.22
C LEU A 31 4.27 0.83 8.96
N GLU A 32 4.97 1.74 9.61
CA GLU A 32 4.34 2.85 10.34
C GLU A 32 3.57 3.79 9.39
N ILE A 33 4.19 4.12 8.25
CA ILE A 33 3.56 4.95 7.21
C ILE A 33 2.31 4.25 6.65
N ALA A 34 2.44 3.00 6.20
CA ALA A 34 1.34 2.23 5.63
C ALA A 34 0.17 2.10 6.61
N TYR A 35 0.45 1.80 7.88
CA TYR A 35 -0.59 1.74 8.91
C TYR A 35 -1.27 3.10 9.10
N GLY A 36 -0.52 4.21 9.14
CA GLY A 36 -1.07 5.56 9.21
C GLY A 36 -1.94 5.95 8.00
N LEU A 37 -1.72 5.32 6.84
CA LEU A 37 -2.54 5.49 5.64
C LEU A 37 -3.83 4.65 5.69
N LEU A 38 -3.75 3.43 6.23
CA LEU A 38 -4.87 2.47 6.26
C LEU A 38 -5.80 2.64 7.46
N LYS A 39 -5.27 3.05 8.62
CA LYS A 39 -6.03 3.23 9.89
C LYS A 39 -7.35 4.01 9.73
N PRO A 40 -7.42 5.11 8.95
CA PRO A 40 -8.67 5.85 8.77
C PRO A 40 -9.76 5.13 7.95
N LEU A 41 -9.42 4.03 7.27
CA LEU A 41 -10.33 3.34 6.34
C LEU A 41 -11.35 2.43 7.05
N ASN A 42 -11.28 2.32 8.38
CA ASN A 42 -12.14 1.46 9.21
C ASN A 42 -12.18 -0.01 8.75
N ILE A 43 -11.07 -0.52 8.23
CA ILE A 43 -10.92 -1.93 7.83
C ILE A 43 -11.33 -2.84 8.99
N PRO A 44 -12.09 -3.93 8.75
CA PRO A 44 -12.46 -4.87 9.80
C PRO A 44 -11.23 -5.29 10.61
N THR A 45 -11.37 -5.50 11.92
CA THR A 45 -10.26 -5.90 12.81
C THR A 45 -9.80 -7.35 12.60
N ASP A 46 -10.06 -7.90 11.41
CA ASP A 46 -9.60 -9.21 10.99
C ASP A 46 -8.11 -9.14 10.63
N GLN A 47 -7.30 -9.93 11.33
CA GLN A 47 -5.84 -9.89 11.19
C GLN A 47 -5.38 -10.30 9.78
N PHE A 48 -6.09 -11.23 9.12
CA PHE A 48 -5.75 -11.66 7.77
C PHE A 48 -5.99 -10.53 6.76
N VAL A 49 -7.11 -9.81 6.87
CA VAL A 49 -7.38 -8.64 6.03
C VAL A 49 -6.36 -7.53 6.26
N TRP A 50 -5.98 -7.29 7.51
CA TRP A 50 -4.96 -6.31 7.86
C TRP A 50 -3.57 -6.69 7.35
N ASN A 51 -3.15 -7.95 7.46
CA ASN A 51 -1.89 -8.44 6.90
C ASN A 51 -1.84 -8.17 5.38
N GLN A 52 -2.90 -8.53 4.65
CA GLN A 52 -2.98 -8.32 3.21
C GLN A 52 -3.00 -6.83 2.83
N ALA A 53 -3.78 -6.02 3.54
CA ALA A 53 -3.85 -4.59 3.27
C ALA A 53 -2.48 -3.90 3.51
N MET A 54 -1.80 -4.26 4.59
CA MET A 54 -0.46 -3.76 4.92
C MET A 54 0.57 -4.18 3.87
N GLU A 55 0.57 -5.46 3.47
CA GLU A 55 1.45 -6.00 2.42
C GLU A 55 1.29 -5.21 1.11
N MET A 56 0.06 -5.13 0.59
CA MET A 56 -0.24 -4.41 -0.65
C MET A 56 0.14 -2.93 -0.54
N LYS A 57 -0.10 -2.30 0.61
CA LYS A 57 0.23 -0.88 0.80
C LYS A 57 1.73 -0.62 0.83
N ILE A 58 2.51 -1.48 1.48
CA ILE A 58 3.97 -1.34 1.52
C ILE A 58 4.57 -1.61 0.14
N LEU A 59 4.10 -2.63 -0.58
CA LEU A 59 4.54 -2.91 -1.95
C LEU A 59 4.22 -1.76 -2.90
N SER A 60 3.05 -1.13 -2.74
CA SER A 60 2.71 0.11 -3.45
C SER A 60 3.71 1.23 -3.16
N LEU A 61 4.04 1.47 -1.88
CA LEU A 61 4.99 2.52 -1.49
C LEU A 61 6.41 2.24 -2.03
N ILE A 62 6.85 0.99 -2.02
CA ILE A 62 8.13 0.58 -2.63
C ILE A 62 8.09 0.85 -4.13
N TRP A 63 7.01 0.45 -4.81
CA TRP A 63 6.87 0.64 -6.26
C TRP A 63 6.86 2.13 -6.66
N ILE A 64 6.16 3.00 -5.92
CA ILE A 64 6.15 4.46 -6.17
C ILE A 64 7.55 5.07 -6.04
N ASN A 65 8.35 4.58 -5.10
CA ASN A 65 9.73 5.05 -4.90
C ASN A 65 10.75 4.38 -5.83
N SER A 66 10.33 3.40 -6.64
CA SER A 66 11.19 2.75 -7.63
C SER A 66 11.34 3.60 -8.90
N ASP A 67 12.30 3.24 -9.76
CA ASP A 67 12.45 3.87 -11.07
C ASP A 67 11.20 3.75 -11.95
N LEU A 68 10.34 2.75 -11.72
CA LEU A 68 9.06 2.56 -12.41
C LEU A 68 7.97 3.53 -11.91
N GLY A 69 8.05 3.97 -10.65
CA GLY A 69 7.10 4.88 -10.01
C GLY A 69 7.54 6.36 -9.99
N LYS A 70 8.79 6.65 -10.37
CA LYS A 70 9.33 8.02 -10.47
C LYS A 70 8.44 8.89 -11.38
N GLY A 71 7.66 9.78 -10.78
CA GLY A 71 6.74 10.67 -11.49
C GLY A 71 5.30 10.67 -10.96
N ILE A 72 4.99 9.81 -9.98
CA ILE A 72 3.69 9.81 -9.29
C ILE A 72 3.71 10.87 -8.19
N LEU A 73 2.80 11.83 -8.30
CA LEU A 73 2.61 12.88 -7.32
C LEU A 73 1.54 12.43 -6.32
N VAL A 74 1.90 12.34 -5.04
CA VAL A 74 0.93 12.15 -3.96
C VAL A 74 0.37 13.52 -3.60
N ASP A 75 -0.94 13.73 -3.68
CA ASP A 75 -1.53 15.00 -3.24
C ASP A 75 -1.73 15.07 -1.72
N ASN A 76 -2.17 16.22 -1.24
CA ASN A 76 -2.43 16.48 0.18
C ASN A 76 -3.57 15.62 0.77
N PHE A 77 -4.35 14.92 -0.05
CA PHE A 77 -5.38 13.97 0.37
C PHE A 77 -4.88 12.52 0.37
N LYS A 78 -3.59 12.29 0.08
CA LYS A 78 -2.97 10.96 -0.11
C LYS A 78 -3.50 10.24 -1.35
N ASP A 79 -4.14 10.96 -2.26
CA ASP A 79 -4.52 10.44 -3.56
C ASP A 79 -3.28 10.40 -4.45
N LEU A 80 -3.11 9.29 -5.18
CA LEU A 80 -2.03 9.12 -6.14
C LEU A 80 -2.44 9.77 -7.46
N HIS A 81 -1.72 10.81 -7.86
CA HIS A 81 -1.88 11.46 -9.16
C HIS A 81 -0.75 11.01 -10.07
N THR A 82 -1.09 10.32 -11.15
CA THR A 82 -0.14 9.99 -12.21
C THR A 82 -0.04 11.18 -13.17
N GLN A 83 1.18 11.63 -13.50
CA GLN A 83 1.39 12.57 -14.62
C GLN A 83 1.37 11.87 -16.00
N TYR A 84 0.95 10.60 -16.08
CA TYR A 84 1.11 9.78 -17.27
C TYR A 84 -0.15 9.72 -18.13
N ASN A 85 -0.06 10.33 -19.31
CA ASN A 85 -0.93 10.10 -20.46
C ASN A 85 -0.73 8.70 -21.12
N GLY A 86 -0.32 7.65 -20.38
CA GLY A 86 0.05 6.36 -21.00
C GLY A 86 0.37 5.13 -20.14
N ASN A 87 -0.08 5.06 -18.89
CA ASN A 87 -0.11 3.87 -18.01
C ASN A 87 1.19 3.46 -17.28
N ALA A 88 1.43 4.09 -16.12
CA ALA A 88 2.02 3.38 -14.99
C ALA A 88 0.92 3.24 -13.92
N THR A 89 0.16 2.15 -13.98
CA THR A 89 -0.89 1.85 -12.99
C THR A 89 -0.27 1.06 -11.85
N ASN A 90 -0.38 1.56 -10.62
CA ASN A 90 0.13 0.87 -9.44
C ASN A 90 -0.74 -0.36 -9.13
N HIS A 91 -0.32 -1.53 -9.60
CA HIS A 91 -1.08 -2.78 -9.46
C HIS A 91 -1.36 -3.13 -7.98
N TRP A 92 -0.47 -2.76 -7.05
CA TRP A 92 -0.68 -3.02 -5.63
C TRP A 92 -1.82 -2.19 -5.03
N GLU A 93 -2.04 -0.97 -5.53
CA GLU A 93 -3.20 -0.15 -5.15
C GLU A 93 -4.49 -0.66 -5.78
N GLU A 94 -4.43 -1.23 -6.99
CA GLU A 94 -5.59 -1.92 -7.57
C GLU A 94 -6.01 -3.12 -6.71
N LEU A 95 -5.04 -3.98 -6.35
CA LEU A 95 -5.28 -5.14 -5.48
C LEU A 95 -5.80 -4.73 -4.11
N LEU A 96 -5.24 -3.66 -3.52
CA LEU A 96 -5.73 -3.12 -2.25
C LEU A 96 -7.18 -2.64 -2.38
N ASN A 97 -7.54 -1.99 -3.48
CA ASN A 97 -8.91 -1.53 -3.69
C ASN A 97 -9.89 -2.67 -3.94
N ASP A 98 -9.47 -3.70 -4.67
CA ASP A 98 -10.24 -4.92 -4.84
C ASP A 98 -10.45 -5.63 -3.50
N LEU A 99 -9.42 -5.72 -2.66
CA LEU A 99 -9.53 -6.23 -1.30
C LEU A 99 -10.55 -5.43 -0.49
N LEU A 100 -10.35 -4.11 -0.38
CA LEU A 100 -11.19 -3.23 0.43
C LEU A 100 -12.65 -3.19 -0.07
N SER A 101 -12.86 -3.24 -1.39
CA SER A 101 -14.21 -3.25 -1.97
C SER A 101 -15.02 -4.49 -1.58
N ARG A 102 -14.37 -5.66 -1.48
CA ARG A 102 -15.01 -6.91 -1.01
C ARG A 102 -15.53 -6.79 0.43
N TYR A 103 -14.91 -5.92 1.23
CA TYR A 103 -15.32 -5.64 2.61
C TYR A 103 -16.19 -4.39 2.73
N GLY A 104 -16.61 -3.76 1.63
CA GLY A 104 -17.46 -2.57 1.64
C GLY A 104 -16.73 -1.25 1.91
N HIS A 105 -15.40 -1.24 1.83
CA HIS A 105 -14.54 -0.08 2.07
C HIS A 105 -14.00 0.51 0.75
N SER A 106 -14.86 0.73 -0.25
CA SER A 106 -14.47 1.38 -1.50
C SER A 106 -14.41 2.90 -1.34
N ARG A 107 -13.25 3.45 -0.94
CA ARG A 107 -13.06 4.91 -0.88
C ARG A 107 -11.82 5.46 -1.55
N TRP A 108 -10.96 4.65 -2.13
CA TRP A 108 -9.94 5.20 -3.03
C TRP A 108 -10.60 5.56 -4.35
N ARG A 109 -10.68 6.86 -4.63
CA ARG A 109 -10.98 7.33 -5.97
C ARG A 109 -9.66 7.36 -6.72
N ILE A 110 -9.33 6.27 -7.41
CA ILE A 110 -8.31 6.34 -8.47
C ILE A 110 -8.89 7.27 -9.53
N LYS A 111 -8.47 8.54 -9.54
CA LYS A 111 -8.81 9.44 -10.64
C LYS A 111 -7.76 9.24 -11.73
N LEU A 112 -8.00 8.22 -12.56
CA LEU A 112 -7.29 7.99 -13.81
C LEU A 112 -7.54 9.22 -14.70
N GLY A 113 -6.47 9.94 -15.02
CA GLY A 113 -6.42 11.01 -16.02
C GLY A 113 -5.58 10.53 -17.19
#